data_AF-A0A934K2U6-F1
#
_entry.id   AF-A0A934K2U6-F1
#
_cell.length_a   1.000
_cell.length_b   1.000
_cell.length_c   1.000
_cell.angle_alpha   90.00
_cell.angle_beta   90.00
_cell.angle_gamma   90.00
#
_symmetry.space_group_name_H-M   'P 1'
#
loop_
_entity.id
_entity.type
_entity.pdbx_description
1 polymer ?
#
loop_
_entity_poly.entity_id
_entity_poly.type
_entity_poly.pdbx_seq_one_letter_code
_entity_poly.pdbx_strand_id
1 'polypeptide(L)'
;MPGVQADAKVSQYLSEAQATEQALIQTLQAHIAMTPAGSYRQALEGHLGETREHSRLIAERQLELSSGRSLLGLGVWAAELGVGVAQSVAGRLLATWKAPIDLLRGSGGEEKLLKNAKDECASEALEIATYEALERLAGEVGDRRTAELARRIRRDEERMLARLREEIKQLVVGVVQAEVRDRPTYRPDRTGAADAARGAGRRAARSARRGASAAADGAE
;
A
#
# COMPACT_ATOMS: atom_id res chain seq x y z
N MET A 1 -5.02 4.41 36.02
CA MET A 1 -6.37 4.59 35.45
C MET A 1 -6.51 3.64 34.26
N PRO A 2 -7.38 2.61 34.33
CA PRO A 2 -7.52 1.59 33.28
C PRO A 2 -7.80 2.15 31.87
N GLY A 3 -8.57 3.24 31.75
CA GLY A 3 -8.85 3.89 30.46
C GLY A 3 -7.62 4.48 29.76
N VAL A 4 -6.65 5.04 30.51
CA VAL A 4 -5.41 5.58 29.92
C VAL A 4 -4.56 4.45 29.31
N GLN A 5 -4.57 3.27 29.93
CA GLN A 5 -3.85 2.09 29.45
C GLN A 5 -4.53 1.47 28.22
N ALA A 6 -5.87 1.45 28.19
CA ALA A 6 -6.65 1.04 27.03
C ALA A 6 -6.38 1.92 25.79
N ASP A 7 -6.47 3.24 25.93
CA ASP A 7 -6.20 4.18 24.83
C ASP A 7 -4.76 4.08 24.32
N ALA A 8 -3.80 3.88 25.23
CA ALA A 8 -2.40 3.67 24.84
C ALA A 8 -2.24 2.39 23.99
N LYS A 9 -2.96 1.32 24.34
CA LYS A 9 -2.90 0.06 23.60
C LYS A 9 -3.56 0.14 22.23
N VAL A 10 -4.71 0.83 22.13
CA VAL A 10 -5.37 1.11 20.85
C VAL A 10 -4.48 1.99 19.97
N SER A 11 -3.86 3.04 20.54
CA SER A 11 -2.91 3.88 19.82
C SER A 11 -1.71 3.09 19.31
N GLN A 12 -1.18 2.15 20.09
CA GLN A 12 -0.09 1.27 19.65
C GLN A 12 -0.50 0.49 18.39
N TYR A 13 -1.67 -0.17 18.39
CA TYR A 13 -2.11 -0.97 17.26
C TYR A 13 -2.43 -0.11 16.02
N LEU A 14 -2.96 1.10 16.21
CA LEU A 14 -3.14 2.06 15.12
C LEU A 14 -1.79 2.49 14.52
N SER A 15 -0.75 2.66 15.34
CA SER A 15 0.59 2.96 14.84
C SER A 15 1.20 1.79 14.05
N GLU A 16 0.97 0.55 14.49
CA GLU A 16 1.36 -0.65 13.74
C GLU A 16 0.64 -0.73 12.39
N ALA A 17 -0.68 -0.56 12.37
CA ALA A 17 -1.47 -0.52 11.12
C ALA A 17 -1.00 0.59 10.18
N GLN A 18 -0.77 1.80 10.69
CA GLN A 18 -0.27 2.93 9.89
C GLN A 18 1.07 2.66 9.23
N ALA A 19 1.98 1.96 9.92
CA ALA A 19 3.28 1.59 9.37
C ALA A 19 3.14 0.55 8.24
N THR A 20 2.21 -0.40 8.40
CA THR A 20 1.90 -1.40 7.37
C THR A 20 1.34 -0.74 6.11
N GLU A 21 0.35 0.14 6.25
CA GLU A 21 -0.27 0.90 5.15
C GLU A 21 0.77 1.72 4.35
N GLN A 22 1.65 2.45 5.05
CA GLN A 22 2.69 3.24 4.40
C GLN A 22 3.72 2.37 3.66
N ALA A 23 4.01 1.18 4.18
CA ALA A 23 4.87 0.24 3.50
C ALA A 23 4.20 -0.33 2.24
N LEU A 24 2.91 -0.67 2.34
CA LEU A 24 2.13 -1.22 1.23
C LEU A 24 1.96 -0.22 0.10
N ILE A 25 1.74 1.07 0.40
CA ILE A 25 1.70 2.15 -0.61
C ILE A 25 2.96 2.13 -1.50
N GLN A 26 4.15 1.95 -0.90
CA GLN A 26 5.41 1.89 -1.65
C GLN A 26 5.52 0.61 -2.50
N THR A 27 5.09 -0.52 -1.94
CA THR A 27 5.04 -1.81 -2.65
C THR A 27 4.11 -1.74 -3.86
N LEU A 28 2.88 -1.25 -3.69
CA LEU A 28 1.90 -1.09 -4.75
C LEU A 28 2.40 -0.15 -5.85
N GLN A 29 3.04 0.96 -5.50
CA GLN A 29 3.65 1.86 -6.49
C GLN A 29 4.72 1.16 -7.31
N ALA A 30 5.58 0.35 -6.69
CA ALA A 30 6.61 -0.42 -7.39
C ALA A 30 5.99 -1.49 -8.30
N HIS A 31 4.98 -2.22 -7.81
CA HIS A 31 4.29 -3.24 -8.59
C HIS A 31 3.52 -2.64 -9.78
N ILE A 32 2.81 -1.53 -9.59
CA ILE A 32 2.12 -0.80 -10.67
C ILE A 32 3.13 -0.35 -11.73
N ALA A 33 4.30 0.17 -11.32
CA ALA A 33 5.33 0.61 -12.24
C ALA A 33 5.81 -0.52 -13.17
N MET A 34 5.89 -1.75 -12.68
CA MET A 34 6.32 -2.92 -13.46
C MET A 34 5.18 -3.66 -14.17
N THR A 35 3.92 -3.34 -13.85
CA THR A 35 2.77 -4.09 -14.37
C THR A 35 2.27 -3.46 -15.68
N PRO A 36 2.07 -4.24 -16.77
CA PRO A 36 1.42 -3.77 -17.98
C PRO A 36 -0.05 -3.38 -17.76
N ALA A 37 -0.62 -2.56 -18.64
CA ALA A 37 -2.05 -2.28 -18.62
C ALA A 37 -2.90 -3.58 -18.73
N GLY A 38 -3.89 -3.71 -17.85
CA GLY A 38 -4.76 -4.89 -17.77
C GLY A 38 -5.57 -4.92 -16.47
N SER A 39 -6.35 -5.98 -16.27
CA SER A 39 -7.20 -6.17 -15.08
C SER A 39 -6.39 -6.14 -13.78
N TYR A 40 -5.25 -6.82 -13.76
CA TYR A 40 -4.37 -6.88 -12.59
C TYR A 40 -3.86 -5.49 -12.20
N ARG A 41 -3.37 -4.69 -13.16
CA ARG A 41 -2.93 -3.32 -12.87
C ARG A 41 -4.06 -2.43 -12.38
N GLN A 42 -5.26 -2.56 -12.94
CA GLN A 42 -6.42 -1.79 -12.48
C GLN A 42 -6.78 -2.12 -11.03
N ALA A 43 -6.67 -3.40 -10.64
CA ALA A 43 -6.85 -3.81 -9.25
C ALA A 43 -5.81 -3.15 -8.34
N LEU A 44 -4.52 -3.18 -8.72
CA LEU A 44 -3.45 -2.54 -7.93
C LEU A 44 -3.62 -1.01 -7.83
N GLU A 45 -3.98 -0.34 -8.93
CA GLU A 45 -4.20 1.12 -8.95
C GLU A 45 -5.41 1.52 -8.10
N GLY A 46 -6.48 0.73 -8.13
CA GLY A 46 -7.65 0.92 -7.25
C GLY A 46 -7.29 0.74 -5.79
N HIS A 47 -6.62 -0.36 -5.47
CA HIS A 47 -6.20 -0.67 -4.10
C HIS A 47 -5.22 0.37 -3.55
N LEU A 48 -4.26 0.86 -4.33
CA LEU A 48 -3.39 1.98 -3.93
C LEU A 48 -4.18 3.23 -3.52
N GLY A 49 -5.34 3.47 -4.15
CA GLY A 49 -6.26 4.53 -3.75
C GLY A 49 -6.90 4.26 -2.39
N GLU A 50 -7.35 3.03 -2.17
CA GLU A 50 -7.95 2.56 -0.91
C GLU A 50 -6.93 2.60 0.24
N THR A 51 -5.75 1.98 0.10
CA THR A 51 -4.63 1.97 1.09
C THR A 51 -4.22 3.39 1.51
N ARG A 52 -4.18 4.35 0.57
CA ARG A 52 -3.89 5.77 0.90
C ARG A 52 -4.97 6.40 1.75
N GLU A 53 -6.23 6.08 1.46
CA GLU A 53 -7.37 6.56 2.23
C GLU A 53 -7.38 5.91 3.63
N HIS A 54 -7.08 4.62 3.73
CA HIS A 54 -6.94 3.91 5.01
C HIS A 54 -5.85 4.57 5.87
N SER A 55 -4.66 4.79 5.31
CA SER A 55 -3.57 5.50 5.99
C SER A 55 -3.96 6.91 6.47
N ARG A 56 -4.78 7.64 5.70
CA ARG A 56 -5.31 8.95 6.11
C ARG A 56 -6.27 8.82 7.29
N LEU A 57 -7.24 7.91 7.21
CA LEU A 57 -8.25 7.71 8.25
C LEU A 57 -7.64 7.23 9.57
N ILE A 58 -6.60 6.40 9.51
CA ILE A 58 -5.86 5.95 10.69
C ILE A 58 -5.08 7.10 11.33
N ALA A 59 -4.40 7.92 10.54
CA ALA A 59 -3.71 9.11 11.05
C ALA A 59 -4.68 10.08 11.74
N GLU A 60 -5.86 10.30 11.14
CA GLU A 60 -6.93 11.10 11.74
C GLU A 60 -7.39 10.50 13.08
N ARG A 61 -7.59 9.18 13.14
CA ARG A 61 -7.99 8.52 14.39
C ARG A 61 -6.93 8.64 15.49
N GLN A 62 -5.65 8.56 15.16
CA GLN A 62 -4.55 8.76 16.12
C GLN A 62 -4.52 10.19 16.66
N LEU A 63 -4.77 11.20 15.82
CA LEU A 63 -4.86 12.60 16.23
C LEU A 63 -6.03 12.84 17.19
N GLU A 64 -7.16 12.16 17.00
CA GLU A 64 -8.30 12.27 17.91
C GLU A 64 -8.03 11.66 19.29
N LEU A 65 -7.40 10.48 19.33
CA LEU A 65 -7.03 9.81 20.59
C LEU A 65 -5.98 10.62 21.37
N SER A 66 -5.10 11.34 20.68
CA SER A 66 -4.09 12.21 21.32
C SER A 66 -4.65 13.56 21.78
N SER A 67 -5.60 14.14 21.03
CA SER A 67 -6.24 15.43 21.38
C SER A 67 -7.14 15.35 22.62
N GLY A 68 -7.60 14.15 23.00
CA GLY A 68 -8.34 13.91 24.24
C GLY A 68 -7.49 13.87 25.52
N ARG A 69 -6.15 14.00 25.44
CA ARG A 69 -5.23 13.90 26.58
C ARG A 69 -4.68 15.27 27.01
N SER A 70 -4.54 15.47 28.33
CA SER A 70 -3.85 16.64 28.92
C SER A 70 -2.40 16.75 28.44
N LEU A 71 -1.85 17.96 28.33
CA LEU A 71 -0.46 18.25 27.91
C LEU A 71 0.61 17.46 28.67
N LEU A 72 0.36 17.10 29.93
CA LEU A 72 1.22 16.22 30.73
C LEU A 72 1.23 14.75 30.23
N GLY A 73 0.10 14.26 29.73
CA GLY A 73 -0.02 12.92 29.14
C GLY A 73 0.66 12.80 27.77
N LEU A 74 0.77 13.90 27.02
CA LEU A 74 1.53 13.97 25.77
C LEU A 74 3.03 13.76 26.00
N GLY A 75 3.60 14.32 27.07
CA GLY A 75 5.02 14.15 27.41
C GLY A 75 5.38 12.70 27.78
N VAL A 76 4.49 12.00 28.49
CA VAL A 76 4.67 10.58 28.84
C VAL A 76 4.50 9.68 27.62
N TRP A 77 3.50 9.93 26.78
CA TRP A 77 3.29 9.19 25.53
C TRP A 77 4.44 9.36 24.54
N ALA A 78 4.98 10.58 24.40
CA ALA A 78 6.14 10.83 23.55
C ALA A 78 7.40 10.10 24.05
N ALA A 79 7.56 9.95 25.37
CA ALA A 79 8.66 9.18 25.96
C ALA A 79 8.50 7.67 25.73
N GLU A 80 7.28 7.12 25.85
CA GLU A 80 6.99 5.71 25.60
C GLU A 80 7.15 5.33 24.12
N LEU A 81 6.72 6.20 23.20
CA LEU A 81 7.01 6.03 21.77
C LEU A 81 8.51 6.15 21.46
N GLY A 82 9.23 7.07 22.11
CA GLY A 82 10.68 7.22 21.93
C GLY A 82 11.48 5.97 22.30
N VAL A 83 11.00 5.19 23.26
CA VAL A 83 11.60 3.91 23.68
C VAL A 83 11.07 2.73 22.83
N GLY A 84 9.80 2.73 22.41
CA GLY A 84 9.16 1.64 21.67
C GLY A 84 9.41 1.61 20.15
N VAL A 85 9.59 2.78 19.52
CA VAL A 85 9.79 2.90 18.06
C VAL A 85 11.15 2.33 17.61
N ALA A 86 12.15 2.27 18.50
CA ALA A 86 13.47 1.74 18.18
C ALA A 86 13.53 0.19 18.13
N GLN A 87 12.51 -0.53 18.65
CA GLN A 87 12.56 -2.00 18.77
C GLN A 87 11.33 -2.74 18.21
N SER A 88 10.43 -2.07 17.49
CA SER A 88 9.25 -2.73 16.96
C SER A 88 9.61 -3.73 15.85
N VAL A 89 9.05 -4.93 15.98
CA VAL A 89 9.16 -6.06 15.06
C VAL A 89 8.76 -5.69 13.62
N ALA A 90 8.03 -4.58 13.41
CA ALA A 90 7.70 -4.00 12.11
C ALA A 90 8.92 -3.74 11.23
N GLY A 91 10.04 -3.22 11.77
CA GLY A 91 11.26 -2.97 11.00
C GLY A 91 11.96 -4.24 10.52
N ARG A 92 11.85 -5.34 11.28
CA ARG A 92 12.44 -6.65 10.92
C ARG A 92 11.56 -7.43 9.96
N LEU A 93 10.24 -7.34 10.13
CA LEU A 93 9.26 -7.83 9.17
C LEU A 93 9.56 -7.17 7.82
N LEU A 94 9.57 -5.84 7.71
CA LEU A 94 9.82 -5.11 6.45
C LEU A 94 11.09 -5.52 5.71
N ALA A 95 12.13 -5.89 6.45
CA ALA A 95 13.41 -6.31 5.89
C ALA A 95 13.40 -7.77 5.37
N THR A 96 12.45 -8.62 5.77
CA THR A 96 12.44 -10.04 5.39
C THR A 96 11.68 -10.35 4.09
N TRP A 97 10.71 -9.53 3.66
CA TRP A 97 10.14 -9.64 2.30
C TRP A 97 10.80 -8.69 1.28
N LYS A 98 11.49 -7.63 1.75
CA LYS A 98 12.24 -6.69 0.91
C LYS A 98 13.58 -7.22 0.39
N ALA A 99 13.84 -8.52 0.40
CA ALA A 99 14.90 -9.04 -0.45
C ALA A 99 14.36 -9.03 -1.89
N PRO A 100 14.79 -8.14 -2.80
CA PRO A 100 14.38 -8.26 -4.18
C PRO A 100 14.89 -9.61 -4.68
N ILE A 101 13.95 -10.52 -4.93
CA ILE A 101 14.21 -11.81 -5.58
C ILE A 101 14.82 -11.59 -7.00
N ASP A 102 15.00 -10.35 -7.45
CA ASP A 102 15.79 -9.97 -8.63
C ASP A 102 17.26 -10.48 -8.62
N LEU A 103 17.77 -11.05 -7.52
CA LEU A 103 19.05 -11.79 -7.51
C LEU A 103 18.94 -13.28 -7.84
N LEU A 104 17.74 -13.86 -7.90
CA LEU A 104 17.50 -15.18 -8.46
C LEU A 104 17.23 -15.06 -9.97
N ARG A 105 18.33 -14.99 -10.71
CA ARG A 105 18.51 -15.43 -12.11
C ARG A 105 17.27 -16.16 -12.69
N GLY A 106 16.60 -15.56 -13.68
CA GLY A 106 15.86 -16.35 -14.70
C GLY A 106 14.32 -16.27 -14.77
N SER A 107 13.64 -15.38 -14.04
CA SER A 107 12.17 -15.26 -14.17
C SER A 107 11.74 -14.29 -15.28
N GLY A 108 10.86 -14.75 -16.19
CA GLY A 108 10.23 -13.92 -17.22
C GLY A 108 9.31 -12.84 -16.62
N GLY A 109 8.94 -11.83 -17.40
CA GLY A 109 8.08 -10.73 -16.91
C GLY A 109 6.75 -11.23 -16.34
N GLU A 110 6.16 -12.25 -16.96
CA GLU A 110 4.95 -12.94 -16.51
C GLU A 110 5.13 -13.62 -15.15
N GLU A 111 6.25 -14.31 -14.94
CA GLU A 111 6.52 -14.97 -13.65
C GLU A 111 6.73 -13.94 -12.54
N LYS A 112 7.35 -12.78 -12.85
CA LYS A 112 7.43 -11.66 -11.91
C LYS A 112 6.05 -11.13 -11.53
N LEU A 113 5.13 -10.96 -12.48
CA LEU A 113 3.76 -10.52 -12.15
C LEU A 113 3.03 -11.52 -11.25
N LEU A 114 3.20 -12.82 -11.51
CA LEU A 114 2.63 -13.88 -10.66
C LEU A 114 3.22 -13.86 -9.24
N LYS A 115 4.54 -13.68 -9.10
CA LYS A 115 5.21 -13.56 -7.80
C LYS A 115 4.69 -12.35 -7.04
N ASN A 116 4.64 -11.18 -7.68
CA ASN A 116 4.09 -9.97 -7.08
C ASN A 116 2.65 -10.19 -6.59
N ALA A 117 1.78 -10.82 -7.40
CA ALA A 117 0.39 -11.07 -6.99
C ALA A 117 0.27 -11.99 -5.76
N LYS A 118 1.20 -12.94 -5.60
CA LYS A 118 1.28 -13.79 -4.41
C LYS A 118 1.79 -13.02 -3.19
N ASP A 119 2.77 -12.14 -3.39
CA ASP A 119 3.28 -11.27 -2.32
C ASP A 119 2.17 -10.32 -1.85
N GLU A 120 1.38 -9.76 -2.77
CA GLU A 120 0.21 -8.95 -2.41
C GLU A 120 -0.82 -9.77 -1.65
N CYS A 121 -1.16 -11.00 -2.08
CA CYS A 121 -2.06 -11.86 -1.30
C CYS A 121 -1.58 -12.11 0.13
N ALA A 122 -0.25 -12.20 0.34
CA ALA A 122 0.33 -12.35 1.67
C ALA A 122 0.21 -11.06 2.49
N SER A 123 0.44 -9.89 1.88
CA SER A 123 0.22 -8.57 2.49
C SER A 123 -1.24 -8.39 2.91
N GLU A 124 -2.21 -8.65 2.02
CA GLU A 124 -3.64 -8.55 2.33
C GLU A 124 -4.02 -9.45 3.51
N ALA A 125 -3.52 -10.69 3.53
CA ALA A 125 -3.83 -11.62 4.62
C ALA A 125 -3.29 -11.12 5.97
N LEU A 126 -2.11 -10.49 5.97
CA LEU A 126 -1.54 -9.86 7.15
C LEU A 126 -2.35 -8.63 7.60
N GLU A 127 -2.82 -7.81 6.68
CA GLU A 127 -3.66 -6.65 6.98
C GLU A 127 -5.04 -7.06 7.52
N ILE A 128 -5.67 -8.07 6.93
CA ILE A 128 -6.92 -8.66 7.44
C ILE A 128 -6.73 -9.09 8.91
N ALA A 129 -5.66 -9.82 9.22
CA ALA A 129 -5.36 -10.25 10.58
C ALA A 129 -5.07 -9.06 11.51
N THR A 130 -4.37 -8.03 11.02
CA THR A 130 -4.05 -6.81 11.77
C THR A 130 -5.33 -6.05 12.14
N TYR A 131 -6.23 -5.86 11.19
CA TYR A 131 -7.49 -5.16 11.41
C TYR A 131 -8.50 -5.97 12.20
N GLU A 132 -8.50 -7.30 12.08
CA GLU A 132 -9.30 -8.17 12.97
C GLU A 132 -8.85 -8.02 14.43
N ALA A 133 -7.54 -8.03 14.68
CA ALA A 133 -6.98 -7.83 16.02
C ALA A 133 -7.29 -6.43 16.57
N LEU A 134 -7.17 -5.39 15.75
CA LEU A 134 -7.52 -4.02 16.13
C LEU A 134 -9.02 -3.85 16.40
N GLU A 135 -9.88 -4.41 15.54
CA GLU A 135 -11.34 -4.41 15.73
C GLU A 135 -11.71 -5.04 17.08
N ARG A 136 -11.14 -6.21 17.38
CA ARG A 136 -11.41 -6.93 18.62
C ARG A 136 -10.89 -6.18 19.84
N LEU A 137 -9.66 -5.68 19.79
CA LEU A 137 -9.05 -4.90 20.87
C LEU A 137 -9.89 -3.65 21.18
N ALA A 138 -10.22 -2.87 20.16
CA ALA A 138 -11.00 -1.65 20.30
C ALA A 138 -12.40 -1.94 20.87
N GLY A 139 -13.04 -3.02 20.42
CA GLY A 139 -14.33 -3.48 20.95
C GLY A 139 -14.29 -3.82 22.43
N GLU A 140 -13.27 -4.56 22.89
CA GLU A 140 -13.13 -4.96 24.30
C GLU A 140 -12.89 -3.77 25.25
N VAL A 141 -12.25 -2.71 24.76
CA VAL A 141 -12.02 -1.48 25.56
C VAL A 141 -13.09 -0.41 25.37
N GLY A 142 -14.13 -0.69 24.57
CA GLY A 142 -15.25 0.23 24.33
C GLY A 142 -15.00 1.34 23.31
N ASP A 143 -13.88 1.32 22.58
CA ASP A 143 -13.60 2.24 21.48
C ASP A 143 -14.33 1.81 20.19
N ARG A 144 -15.65 2.08 20.16
CA ARG A 144 -16.50 1.72 19.02
C ARG A 144 -16.05 2.35 17.71
N ARG A 145 -15.52 3.56 17.75
CA ARG A 145 -15.11 4.29 16.54
C ARG A 145 -13.91 3.61 15.87
N THR A 146 -12.91 3.22 16.65
CA THR A 146 -11.77 2.46 16.13
C THR A 146 -12.19 1.08 15.66
N ALA A 147 -13.08 0.39 16.38
CA ALA A 147 -13.60 -0.92 15.97
C ALA A 147 -14.32 -0.85 14.62
N GLU A 148 -15.18 0.15 14.41
CA GLU A 148 -15.88 0.36 13.14
C GLU A 148 -14.94 0.70 11.98
N LEU A 149 -13.92 1.52 12.24
CA LEU A 149 -12.89 1.84 11.26
C LEU A 149 -12.12 0.58 10.83
N ALA A 150 -11.60 -0.19 11.79
CA ALA A 150 -10.86 -1.41 11.52
C ALA A 150 -11.72 -2.44 10.76
N ARG A 151 -12.99 -2.61 11.14
CA ARG A 151 -13.93 -3.48 10.44
C ARG A 151 -14.16 -3.07 8.98
N ARG A 152 -14.23 -1.76 8.71
CA ARG A 152 -14.41 -1.25 7.35
C ARG A 152 -13.18 -1.57 6.50
N ILE A 153 -11.99 -1.25 7.00
CA ILE A 153 -10.73 -1.50 6.28
C ILE A 153 -10.54 -3.00 6.04
N ARG A 154 -10.74 -3.84 7.06
CA ARG A 154 -10.70 -5.31 6.92
C ARG A 154 -11.57 -5.84 5.78
N ARG A 155 -12.78 -5.30 5.61
CA ARG A 155 -13.69 -5.69 4.53
C ARG A 155 -13.19 -5.25 3.16
N ASP A 156 -12.45 -4.15 3.08
CA ASP A 156 -11.82 -3.68 1.85
C ASP A 156 -10.70 -4.68 1.46
N GLU A 157 -9.85 -5.07 2.41
CA GLU A 157 -8.76 -6.04 2.17
C GLU A 157 -9.26 -7.45 1.86
N GLU A 158 -10.35 -7.90 2.49
CA GLU A 158 -11.02 -9.16 2.13
C GLU A 158 -11.46 -9.17 0.66
N ARG A 159 -11.97 -8.04 0.14
CA ARG A 159 -12.37 -7.92 -1.26
C ARG A 159 -11.15 -7.87 -2.17
N MET A 160 -10.09 -7.17 -1.77
CA MET A 160 -8.86 -7.11 -2.55
C MET A 160 -8.17 -8.47 -2.64
N LEU A 161 -8.05 -9.19 -1.52
CA LEU A 161 -7.53 -10.56 -1.50
C LEU A 161 -8.33 -11.49 -2.41
N ALA A 162 -9.67 -11.41 -2.35
CA ALA A 162 -10.52 -12.19 -3.25
C ALA A 162 -10.26 -11.84 -4.72
N ARG A 163 -10.07 -10.55 -5.03
CA ARG A 163 -9.75 -10.09 -6.39
C ARG A 163 -8.39 -10.59 -6.87
N LEU A 164 -7.34 -10.49 -6.04
CA LEU A 164 -5.99 -10.96 -6.38
C LEU A 164 -5.97 -12.46 -6.67
N ARG A 165 -6.73 -13.26 -5.92
CA ARG A 165 -6.87 -14.71 -6.16
C ARG A 165 -7.48 -15.03 -7.53
N GLU A 166 -8.35 -14.18 -8.04
CA GLU A 166 -8.87 -14.31 -9.41
C GLU A 166 -7.82 -13.89 -10.46
N GLU A 167 -7.08 -12.80 -10.21
CA GLU A 167 -6.00 -12.36 -11.12
C GLU A 167 -4.87 -13.40 -11.22
N ILE A 168 -4.52 -14.09 -10.11
CA ILE A 168 -3.54 -15.18 -10.11
C ILE A 168 -3.85 -16.24 -11.17
N LYS A 169 -5.14 -16.57 -11.39
CA LYS A 169 -5.52 -17.57 -12.40
C LYS A 169 -5.09 -17.15 -13.80
N GLN A 170 -5.26 -15.88 -14.15
CA GLN A 170 -4.85 -15.33 -15.45
C GLN A 170 -3.33 -15.18 -15.55
N LEU A 171 -2.68 -14.76 -14.45
CA LEU A 171 -1.23 -14.63 -14.41
C LEU A 171 -0.51 -15.97 -14.59
N VAL A 172 -1.03 -17.05 -14.00
CA VAL A 172 -0.53 -18.42 -14.24
C VAL A 172 -0.64 -18.80 -15.71
N VAL A 173 -1.76 -18.48 -16.39
CA VAL A 173 -1.89 -18.70 -17.83
C VAL A 173 -0.81 -17.93 -18.60
N GLY A 174 -0.52 -16.69 -18.21
CA GLY A 174 0.57 -15.89 -18.77
C GLY A 174 1.94 -16.58 -18.65
N VAL A 175 2.27 -17.09 -17.45
CA VAL A 175 3.50 -17.86 -17.22
C VAL A 175 3.58 -19.09 -18.12
N VAL A 176 2.50 -19.87 -18.22
CA VAL A 176 2.46 -21.05 -19.11
C VAL A 176 2.69 -20.65 -20.58
N GLN A 177 2.11 -19.53 -21.03
CA GLN A 177 2.35 -19.06 -22.41
C GLN A 177 3.81 -18.68 -22.63
N ALA A 178 4.41 -17.96 -21.69
CA ALA A 178 5.79 -17.49 -21.81
C ALA A 178 6.80 -18.64 -21.72
N GLU A 179 6.71 -19.49 -20.69
CA GLU A 179 7.79 -20.42 -20.33
C GLU A 179 7.61 -21.82 -20.91
N VAL A 180 6.36 -22.25 -21.16
CA VAL A 180 6.08 -23.60 -21.69
C VAL A 180 5.80 -23.56 -23.18
N ARG A 181 5.18 -22.49 -23.67
CA ARG A 181 4.74 -22.37 -25.08
C ARG A 181 5.58 -21.41 -25.92
N ASP A 182 6.62 -20.80 -25.34
CA ASP A 182 7.52 -19.83 -25.98
C ASP A 182 6.76 -18.67 -26.66
N ARG A 183 5.70 -18.19 -25.98
CA ARG A 183 4.81 -17.11 -26.44
C ARG A 183 4.69 -16.01 -25.38
N PRO A 184 5.74 -15.20 -25.17
CA PRO A 184 5.72 -14.14 -24.17
C PRO A 184 4.74 -13.02 -24.54
N THR A 185 3.89 -12.68 -23.58
CA THR A 185 2.85 -11.66 -23.64
C THR A 185 3.22 -10.38 -22.89
N TYR A 186 4.19 -10.45 -21.98
CA TYR A 186 4.71 -9.30 -21.26
C TYR A 186 5.36 -8.30 -22.22
N ARG A 187 5.08 -7.01 -22.00
CA ARG A 187 5.54 -5.91 -22.85
C ARG A 187 6.11 -4.81 -21.94
N PRO A 188 7.45 -4.72 -21.79
CA PRO A 188 8.10 -3.72 -20.94
C PRO A 188 7.72 -2.28 -21.31
N ASP A 189 7.46 -2.02 -22.59
CA ASP A 189 7.03 -0.73 -23.13
C ASP A 189 5.57 -0.39 -22.77
N ARG A 190 4.79 -1.32 -22.20
CA ARG A 190 3.38 -1.12 -21.81
C ARG A 190 3.15 -1.11 -20.31
N THR A 191 4.22 -1.03 -19.54
CA THR A 191 4.22 -0.99 -18.07
C THR A 191 3.80 0.38 -17.53
N GLY A 192 3.46 0.45 -16.24
CA GLY A 192 3.15 1.72 -15.56
C GLY A 192 4.29 2.73 -15.60
N ALA A 193 5.53 2.28 -15.49
CA ALA A 193 6.70 3.13 -15.65
C ALA A 193 6.79 3.72 -17.07
N ALA A 194 6.55 2.89 -18.09
CA ALA A 194 6.57 3.34 -19.48
C ALA A 194 5.44 4.34 -19.78
N ASP A 195 4.24 4.12 -19.24
CA ASP A 195 3.11 5.05 -19.33
C ASP A 195 3.42 6.38 -18.65
N ALA A 196 4.00 6.35 -17.44
CA ALA A 196 4.37 7.54 -16.70
C ALA A 196 5.41 8.39 -17.47
N ALA A 197 6.44 7.73 -18.03
CA ALA A 197 7.46 8.37 -18.85
C ALA A 197 6.86 9.03 -20.11
N ARG A 198 5.99 8.30 -20.83
CA ARG A 198 5.25 8.86 -21.98
C ARG A 198 4.38 10.05 -21.58
N GLY A 199 3.68 9.96 -20.46
CA GLY A 199 2.84 11.01 -19.93
C GLY A 199 3.64 12.29 -19.62
N ALA A 200 4.81 12.14 -19.00
CA ALA A 200 5.73 13.25 -18.71
C ALA A 200 6.23 13.93 -20.00
N GLY A 201 6.70 13.15 -20.99
CA GLY A 201 7.14 13.68 -22.28
C GLY A 201 6.03 14.45 -23.01
N ARG A 202 4.79 13.92 -23.00
CA ARG A 202 3.63 14.61 -23.58
C ARG A 202 3.32 15.92 -22.87
N ARG A 203 3.44 15.98 -21.54
CA ARG A 203 3.25 17.23 -20.77
C ARG A 203 4.32 18.26 -21.12
N ALA A 204 5.60 17.87 -21.13
CA ALA A 204 6.70 18.75 -21.51
C ALA A 204 6.52 19.34 -22.92
N ALA A 205 6.16 18.49 -23.89
CA ALA A 205 5.91 18.93 -25.26
C ALA A 205 4.70 19.88 -25.40
N ARG A 206 3.67 19.73 -24.54
CA ARG A 206 2.55 20.69 -24.49
C ARG A 206 2.96 22.02 -23.90
N SER A 207 3.74 22.01 -22.82
CA SER A 207 4.25 23.25 -22.21
C SER A 207 5.17 24.01 -23.16
N ALA A 208 6.07 23.33 -23.87
CA ALA A 208 6.95 23.94 -24.86
C ALA A 208 6.16 24.61 -26.00
N ARG A 209 5.13 23.94 -26.53
CA ARG A 209 4.24 24.51 -27.56
C ARG A 209 3.49 25.75 -27.07
N ARG A 210 2.98 25.73 -25.84
CA ARG A 210 2.31 26.90 -25.24
C ARG A 210 3.28 28.07 -25.07
N GLY A 211 4.50 27.82 -24.62
CA GLY A 211 5.54 28.85 -24.51
C GLY A 211 5.92 29.45 -25.87
N ALA A 212 6.05 28.61 -26.90
CA ALA A 212 6.35 29.07 -28.26
C ALA A 212 5.21 29.92 -28.87
N SER A 213 3.95 29.55 -28.64
CA SER A 213 2.80 30.35 -29.07
C SER A 213 2.75 31.71 -28.36
N ALA A 214 2.92 31.74 -27.04
CA ALA A 214 2.91 32.98 -26.27
C ALA A 214 4.07 33.92 -26.63
N ALA A 215 5.22 33.38 -27.04
CA ALA A 215 6.35 34.17 -27.53
C ALA A 215 6.11 34.75 -28.94
N ALA A 216 5.31 34.08 -29.78
CA ALA A 216 4.92 34.58 -31.09
C ALA A 216 3.86 35.68 -30.98
N ASP A 217 2.87 35.51 -30.09
CA ASP A 217 1.77 36.48 -29.88
C ASP A 217 2.22 37.77 -29.17
N GLY A 218 3.36 37.76 -28.46
CA GLY A 218 3.94 38.93 -27.80
C GLY A 218 4.95 39.71 -28.65
N ALA A 219 5.19 39.29 -29.90
CA ALA A 219 6.09 39.93 -30.84
C ALA A 219 5.37 40.76 -31.92
N GLU A 220 4.03 40.77 -31.91
CA GLU A 220 3.16 41.72 -32.64
C GLU A 220 2.72 42.88 -31.73
#